data_AF-L2FNK0-F1
#
_entry.id   AF-L2FNK0-F1
#
_cell.length_a   1.000
_cell.length_b   1.000
_cell.length_c   1.000
_cell.angle_alpha   90.00
_cell.angle_beta   90.00
_cell.angle_gamma   90.00
#
_symmetry.space_group_name_H-M   'P 1'
#
loop_
_entity.id
_entity.type
_entity.pdbx_description
1 polymer ?
#
loop_
_entity_poly.entity_id
_entity_poly.type
_entity_poly.pdbx_seq_one_letter_code
_entity_poly.pdbx_strand_id
1 'polypeptide(L)'
;MRAALPLTARRFESSVATTTAAPPAVAPSTQENAPDYTIQADKATSTFTPVPKKIQDASEDVPYLQAAVLSGAPVELQARTVRIYQEAKPATQSGDWQGHHWRMDWDILPKGHRWENPLMGWQSSGDMMQGTKLNFKSKEDAIHFAEKQGYEYFVQEPQSRRIRPKAYANNFLYSPKKLKHIRTK
;
A
#
# COMPACT_ATOMS: atom_id res chain seq x y z
N MET A 1 12.89 23.24 -63.14
CA MET A 1 14.25 22.89 -62.70
C MET A 1 14.30 22.96 -61.18
N ARG A 2 14.81 21.87 -60.55
CA ARG A 2 15.27 21.76 -59.14
C ARG A 2 14.17 21.74 -58.06
N ALA A 3 14.16 20.88 -57.05
CA ALA A 3 14.87 19.63 -56.76
C ALA A 3 14.09 18.97 -55.61
N ALA A 4 13.81 17.66 -55.68
CA ALA A 4 13.21 16.91 -54.58
C ALA A 4 14.29 16.58 -53.53
N LEU A 5 14.04 16.93 -52.26
CA LEU A 5 14.91 16.58 -51.14
C LEU A 5 14.63 15.13 -50.69
N PRO A 6 15.66 14.30 -50.43
CA PRO A 6 15.46 12.93 -50.02
C PRO A 6 15.07 12.83 -48.54
N LEU A 7 14.06 12.02 -48.25
CA LEU A 7 13.71 11.53 -46.91
C LEU A 7 14.80 10.55 -46.44
N THR A 8 15.80 11.04 -45.72
CA THR A 8 16.77 10.19 -45.02
C THR A 8 16.14 9.59 -43.77
N ALA A 9 16.03 8.27 -43.74
CA ALA A 9 15.69 7.51 -42.54
C ALA A 9 16.72 7.78 -41.44
N ARG A 10 16.29 8.40 -40.33
CA ARG A 10 17.11 8.50 -39.12
C ARG A 10 17.22 7.11 -38.50
N ARG A 11 18.33 6.44 -38.78
CA ARG A 11 18.76 5.22 -38.09
C ARG A 11 18.99 5.59 -36.62
N PHE A 12 18.18 5.02 -35.74
CA PHE A 12 18.37 5.13 -34.29
C PHE A 12 19.62 4.31 -33.94
N GLU A 13 20.73 4.98 -33.67
CA GLU A 13 21.94 4.34 -33.15
C GLU A 13 21.72 4.04 -31.67
N SER A 14 21.64 2.76 -31.32
CA SER A 14 21.68 2.29 -29.94
C SER A 14 23.10 2.39 -29.41
N SER A 15 23.47 3.53 -28.82
CA SER A 15 24.69 3.64 -28.04
C SER A 15 24.50 2.87 -26.73
N VAL A 16 25.07 1.65 -26.66
CA VAL A 16 25.20 0.89 -25.42
C VAL A 16 26.06 1.73 -24.47
N ALA A 17 25.48 2.09 -23.32
CA ALA A 17 26.19 2.75 -22.24
C ALA A 17 27.42 1.91 -21.86
N THR A 18 28.60 2.51 -21.96
CA THR A 18 29.82 1.94 -21.42
C THR A 18 29.71 1.98 -19.90
N THR A 19 29.47 0.83 -19.28
CA THR A 19 29.56 0.66 -17.84
C THR A 19 30.99 0.95 -17.41
N THR A 20 31.16 2.10 -16.76
CA THR A 20 32.31 2.45 -15.93
C THR A 20 32.52 1.40 -14.85
N ALA A 21 33.79 1.03 -14.66
CA ALA A 21 34.36 0.26 -13.55
C ALA A 21 33.91 -1.21 -13.43
N ALA A 22 34.76 -2.10 -13.92
CA ALA A 22 34.83 -3.48 -13.49
C ALA A 22 34.96 -3.56 -11.95
N PRO A 23 34.20 -4.42 -11.26
CA PRO A 23 34.55 -4.81 -9.89
C PRO A 23 35.91 -5.54 -9.91
N PRO A 24 36.71 -5.48 -8.82
CA PRO A 24 37.96 -6.22 -8.76
C PRO A 24 37.66 -7.70 -8.99
N ALA A 25 38.45 -8.32 -9.87
CA ALA A 25 38.39 -9.74 -10.19
C ALA A 25 38.30 -10.56 -8.90
N VAL A 26 37.13 -11.15 -8.65
CA VAL A 26 36.94 -12.12 -7.59
C VAL A 26 37.75 -13.34 -8.01
N ALA A 27 38.78 -13.66 -7.24
CA ALA A 27 39.57 -14.88 -7.39
C ALA A 27 38.62 -16.10 -7.45
N PRO A 28 38.92 -17.13 -8.26
CA PRO A 28 38.09 -18.33 -8.29
C PRO A 28 38.10 -18.96 -6.90
N SER A 29 37.00 -18.82 -6.17
CA SER A 29 36.84 -19.42 -4.86
C SER A 29 36.93 -20.94 -5.02
N THR A 30 37.96 -21.54 -4.44
CA THR A 30 38.23 -22.99 -4.45
C THR A 30 37.24 -23.78 -3.57
N GLN A 31 35.99 -23.33 -3.48
CA GLN A 31 34.95 -23.96 -2.69
C GLN A 31 33.72 -24.18 -3.57
N GLU A 32 33.78 -25.20 -4.43
CA GLU A 32 32.71 -25.58 -5.36
C GLU A 32 31.37 -25.93 -4.66
N ASN A 33 31.34 -26.04 -3.33
CA ASN A 33 30.16 -26.36 -2.52
C ASN A 33 29.93 -25.42 -1.33
N ALA A 34 30.62 -24.27 -1.25
CA ALA A 34 30.28 -23.29 -0.21
C ALA A 34 28.96 -22.58 -0.58
N PRO A 35 27.98 -22.48 0.34
CA PRO A 35 26.80 -21.68 0.09
C PRO A 35 27.24 -20.24 -0.15
N ASP A 36 26.93 -19.71 -1.33
CA ASP A 36 27.20 -18.32 -1.64
C ASP A 36 26.17 -17.44 -0.92
N TYR A 37 26.59 -16.91 0.22
CA TYR A 37 25.80 -16.00 1.04
C TYR A 37 25.59 -14.62 0.41
N THR A 38 26.23 -14.34 -0.73
CA THR A 38 26.08 -13.08 -1.48
C THR A 38 25.08 -13.18 -2.63
N ILE A 39 24.53 -14.37 -2.90
CA ILE A 39 23.42 -14.55 -3.85
C ILE A 39 22.21 -13.78 -3.32
N GLN A 40 21.80 -12.75 -4.07
CA GLN A 40 20.50 -12.13 -3.89
C GLN A 40 19.46 -13.22 -4.10
N ALA A 41 18.60 -13.47 -3.09
CA ALA A 41 17.58 -14.50 -3.18
C ALA A 41 16.83 -14.35 -4.51
N ASP A 42 17.00 -15.32 -5.41
CA ASP A 42 16.31 -15.37 -6.69
C ASP A 42 14.84 -15.58 -6.36
N LYS A 43 14.12 -14.46 -6.26
CA LYS A 43 12.73 -14.43 -5.81
C LYS A 43 11.92 -15.01 -6.95
N ALA A 44 11.46 -16.24 -6.78
CA ALA A 44 10.27 -16.69 -7.47
C ALA A 44 9.16 -15.68 -7.12
N THR A 45 8.98 -14.66 -7.95
CA THR A 45 7.78 -13.82 -7.94
C THR A 45 6.63 -14.79 -8.04
N SER A 46 5.97 -15.07 -6.91
CA SER A 46 4.79 -15.92 -6.92
C SER A 46 3.86 -15.34 -7.98
N THR A 47 3.19 -16.18 -8.77
CA THR A 47 2.25 -15.71 -9.81
C THR A 47 1.14 -14.81 -9.22
N PHE A 48 1.02 -14.75 -7.90
CA PHE A 48 -0.07 -14.15 -7.15
C PHE A 48 0.31 -12.87 -6.42
N THR A 49 1.60 -12.58 -6.27
CA THR A 49 2.07 -11.41 -5.52
C THR A 49 2.40 -10.27 -6.48
N PRO A 50 1.92 -9.03 -6.22
CA PRO A 50 2.34 -7.87 -7.01
C PRO A 50 3.86 -7.68 -6.96
N VAL A 51 4.43 -7.06 -7.99
CA VAL A 51 5.85 -6.71 -8.01
C VAL A 51 6.05 -5.40 -7.24
N PRO A 52 7.00 -5.33 -6.29
CA PRO A 52 7.27 -4.10 -5.57
C PRO A 52 7.85 -3.05 -6.50
N LYS A 53 7.31 -1.83 -6.44
CA LYS A 53 7.82 -0.69 -7.24
C LYS A 53 9.14 -0.16 -6.68
N LYS A 54 9.35 -0.30 -5.38
CA LYS A 54 10.55 0.12 -4.65
C LYS A 54 10.90 -0.97 -3.65
N ILE A 55 12.10 -1.54 -3.76
CA ILE A 55 12.66 -2.47 -2.79
C ILE A 55 13.65 -1.67 -1.94
N GLN A 56 13.55 -1.81 -0.61
CA GLN A 56 14.51 -1.21 0.31
C GLN A 56 15.69 -2.16 0.50
N ASP A 57 16.81 -1.86 -0.18
CA ASP A 57 18.02 -2.69 -0.20
C ASP A 57 19.13 -2.16 0.74
N ALA A 58 18.78 -1.39 1.78
CA ALA A 58 19.73 -0.71 2.69
C ALA A 58 20.74 0.25 2.03
N SER A 59 20.58 0.56 0.75
CA SER A 59 21.43 1.48 -0.01
C SER A 59 21.06 2.95 0.15
N GLU A 60 19.94 3.25 0.82
CA GLU A 60 19.49 4.63 1.04
C GLU A 60 20.20 5.24 2.25
N ASP A 61 20.77 6.44 2.08
CA ASP A 61 21.45 7.21 3.13
C ASP A 61 20.46 7.81 4.14
N VAL A 62 19.75 6.95 4.87
CA VAL A 62 18.79 7.35 5.90
C VAL A 62 19.44 7.16 7.27
N PRO A 63 19.30 8.09 8.24
CA PRO A 63 19.95 7.99 9.55
C PRO A 63 19.42 6.85 10.44
N TYR A 64 18.45 6.07 9.98
CA TYR A 64 17.90 4.93 10.69
C TYR A 64 18.05 3.64 9.87
N LEU A 65 18.20 2.51 10.58
CA LEU A 65 18.19 1.20 9.96
C LEU A 65 16.77 0.87 9.46
N GLN A 66 16.67 0.57 8.16
CA GLN A 66 15.45 0.12 7.52
C GLN A 66 15.00 -1.20 8.16
N ALA A 67 13.83 -1.20 8.79
CA ALA A 67 13.29 -2.41 9.42
C ALA A 67 12.93 -3.48 8.38
N ALA A 68 12.72 -3.07 7.13
CA ALA A 68 12.48 -3.94 5.99
C ALA A 68 13.55 -5.05 5.85
N VAL A 69 14.82 -4.70 6.07
CA VAL A 69 15.97 -5.63 5.94
C VAL A 69 16.14 -6.50 7.19
N LEU A 70 15.81 -5.96 8.37
CA LEU A 70 16.02 -6.64 9.66
C LEU A 70 14.85 -7.51 10.13
N SER A 71 13.63 -7.20 9.71
CA SER A 71 12.42 -7.83 10.25
C SER A 71 12.27 -9.30 9.87
N GLY A 72 13.00 -9.78 8.87
CA GLY A 72 12.82 -11.12 8.31
C GLY A 72 11.48 -11.31 7.59
N ALA A 73 10.72 -10.22 7.39
CA ALA A 73 9.48 -10.26 6.65
C ALA A 73 9.74 -10.59 5.17
N PRO A 74 8.86 -11.36 4.52
CA PRO A 74 9.02 -11.66 3.10
C PRO A 74 8.88 -10.38 2.28
N VAL A 75 9.73 -10.24 1.27
CA VAL A 75 9.76 -9.04 0.38
C VAL A 75 8.44 -8.83 -0.35
N GLU A 76 7.65 -9.89 -0.50
CA GLU A 76 6.28 -9.84 -0.99
C GLU A 76 5.38 -8.83 -0.25
N LEU A 77 5.64 -8.55 1.02
CA LEU A 77 4.89 -7.55 1.78
C LEU A 77 5.22 -6.12 1.36
N GLN A 78 6.44 -5.84 0.91
CA GLN A 78 6.83 -4.53 0.37
C GLN A 78 6.08 -4.20 -0.91
N ALA A 79 5.68 -5.23 -1.65
CA ALA A 79 4.94 -5.05 -2.89
C ALA A 79 3.46 -4.73 -2.70
N ARG A 80 2.94 -4.92 -1.48
CA ARG A 80 1.55 -4.65 -1.17
C ARG A 80 1.38 -3.21 -0.75
N THR A 81 0.28 -2.62 -1.22
CA THR A 81 -0.16 -1.33 -0.72
C THR A 81 -0.87 -1.50 0.62
N VAL A 82 -0.60 -0.56 1.51
CA VAL A 82 -1.17 -0.47 2.85
C VAL A 82 -2.12 0.73 2.92
N ARG A 83 -3.27 0.56 3.54
CA ARG A 83 -4.24 1.62 3.77
C ARG A 83 -4.15 2.10 5.21
N ILE A 84 -3.84 3.38 5.39
CA ILE A 84 -3.85 4.06 6.68
C ILE A 84 -5.12 4.90 6.77
N TYR A 85 -5.99 4.62 7.75
CA TYR A 85 -7.28 5.28 7.86
C TYR A 85 -7.84 5.25 9.28
N GLN A 86 -8.81 6.11 9.59
CA GLN A 86 -9.63 5.96 10.80
C GLN A 86 -10.91 5.23 10.46
N GLU A 87 -11.33 4.30 11.32
CA GLU A 87 -12.57 3.57 11.12
C GLU A 87 -13.76 4.51 11.01
N ALA A 88 -14.55 4.32 9.95
CA ALA A 88 -15.77 5.10 9.77
C ALA A 88 -16.80 4.70 10.82
N LYS A 89 -17.52 5.69 11.36
CA LYS A 89 -18.60 5.44 12.30
C LYS A 89 -19.64 4.49 11.67
N PRO A 90 -19.97 3.35 12.31
CA PRO A 90 -20.98 2.44 11.79
C PRO A 90 -22.35 3.12 11.78
N ALA A 91 -23.09 3.06 10.67
CA ALA A 91 -24.43 3.64 10.57
C ALA A 91 -25.48 2.94 11.45
N THR A 92 -25.17 1.72 11.90
CA THR A 92 -26.04 0.91 12.76
C THR A 92 -25.98 1.33 14.23
N GLN A 93 -24.92 2.02 14.66
CA GLN A 93 -24.71 2.41 16.05
C GLN A 93 -24.43 3.91 16.20
N SER A 94 -24.80 4.48 17.35
CA SER A 94 -24.58 5.89 17.64
C SER A 94 -23.27 6.18 18.38
N GLY A 95 -22.55 5.16 18.84
CA GLY A 95 -21.27 5.30 19.54
C GLY A 95 -20.13 5.76 18.62
N ASP A 96 -19.14 6.47 19.18
CA ASP A 96 -18.03 7.07 18.45
C ASP A 96 -16.63 6.51 18.85
N TRP A 97 -16.58 5.50 19.73
CA TRP A 97 -15.32 5.02 20.32
C TRP A 97 -14.30 4.47 19.31
N GLN A 98 -14.77 3.76 18.28
CA GLN A 98 -13.90 3.09 17.31
C GLN A 98 -13.13 4.06 16.40
N GLY A 99 -13.63 5.28 16.20
CA GLY A 99 -13.08 6.25 15.26
C GLY A 99 -11.86 7.04 15.78
N HIS A 100 -11.38 6.78 17.00
CA HIS A 100 -10.29 7.55 17.60
C HIS A 100 -8.88 7.06 17.21
N HIS A 101 -8.75 5.80 16.80
CA HIS A 101 -7.47 5.19 16.47
C HIS A 101 -7.22 5.18 14.96
N TRP A 102 -5.96 5.37 14.58
CA TRP A 102 -5.53 5.17 13.21
C TRP A 102 -5.26 3.70 12.98
N ARG A 103 -5.88 3.12 11.96
CA ARG A 103 -5.72 1.74 11.59
C ARG A 103 -4.92 1.62 10.31
N MET A 104 -4.07 0.60 10.28
CA MET A 104 -3.28 0.23 9.12
C MET A 104 -3.63 -1.20 8.72
N ASP A 105 -4.19 -1.34 7.52
CA ASP A 105 -4.59 -2.62 6.93
C ASP A 105 -3.90 -2.82 5.58
N TRP A 106 -3.60 -4.07 5.22
CA TRP A 106 -3.05 -4.42 3.91
C TRP A 106 -4.16 -4.53 2.86
N ASP A 107 -3.84 -4.17 1.62
CA ASP A 107 -4.73 -4.41 0.50
C ASP A 107 -4.91 -5.91 0.22
N ILE A 108 -6.05 -6.24 -0.37
CA ILE A 108 -6.48 -7.60 -0.66
C ILE A 108 -5.72 -8.12 -1.88
N LEU A 109 -5.19 -9.34 -1.78
CA LEU A 109 -4.59 -10.01 -2.94
C LEU A 109 -5.63 -10.29 -4.04
N PRO A 110 -5.33 -9.97 -5.30
CA PRO A 110 -6.24 -10.23 -6.41
C PRO A 110 -6.49 -11.74 -6.61
N LYS A 111 -5.50 -12.57 -6.27
CA LYS A 111 -5.61 -14.04 -6.31
C LYS A 111 -5.06 -14.61 -5.00
N GLY A 112 -5.84 -15.47 -4.35
CA GLY A 112 -5.45 -16.12 -3.09
C GLY A 112 -5.98 -15.46 -1.81
N HIS A 113 -6.81 -14.42 -1.90
CA HIS A 113 -7.43 -13.84 -0.71
C HIS A 113 -8.43 -14.79 -0.05
N ARG A 114 -9.48 -15.22 -0.78
CA ARG A 114 -10.43 -16.23 -0.30
C ARG A 114 -10.86 -17.16 -1.43
N TRP A 115 -10.96 -18.44 -1.12
CA TRP A 115 -11.58 -19.45 -1.98
C TRP A 115 -12.36 -20.46 -1.13
N GLU A 116 -13.32 -21.14 -1.74
CA GLU A 116 -14.10 -22.18 -1.08
C GLU A 116 -13.29 -23.49 -1.00
N ASN A 117 -13.24 -24.08 0.19
CA ASN A 117 -12.66 -25.41 0.38
C ASN A 117 -13.58 -26.48 -0.24
N PRO A 118 -13.11 -27.28 -1.22
CA PRO A 118 -13.94 -28.26 -1.92
C PRO A 118 -14.51 -29.36 -1.02
N LEU A 119 -13.94 -29.59 0.17
CA LEU A 119 -14.42 -30.61 1.10
C LEU A 119 -15.56 -30.11 2.00
N MET A 120 -15.34 -28.99 2.70
CA MET A 120 -16.25 -28.51 3.77
C MET A 120 -16.98 -27.20 3.42
N GLY A 121 -16.63 -26.53 2.31
CA GLY A 121 -17.20 -25.23 1.93
C GLY A 121 -16.67 -24.03 2.72
N TRP A 122 -15.67 -24.22 3.60
CA TRP A 122 -15.10 -23.13 4.37
C TRP A 122 -14.27 -22.16 3.52
N GLN A 123 -14.26 -20.89 3.92
CA GLN A 123 -13.46 -19.86 3.29
C GLN A 123 -11.98 -20.03 3.66
N SER A 124 -11.22 -20.63 2.75
CA SER A 124 -9.76 -20.78 2.86
C SER A 124 -9.06 -19.55 2.32
N SER A 125 -7.86 -19.25 2.83
CA SER A 125 -7.05 -18.11 2.42
C SER A 125 -5.58 -18.50 2.35
N GLY A 126 -4.85 -17.92 1.39
CA GLY A 126 -3.39 -18.03 1.28
C GLY A 126 -2.68 -16.75 1.70
N ASP A 127 -3.45 -15.76 2.17
CA ASP A 127 -2.92 -14.46 2.55
C ASP A 127 -2.53 -14.43 4.04
N MET A 128 -1.24 -14.28 4.32
CA MET A 128 -0.71 -14.21 5.69
C MET A 128 -1.16 -12.96 6.45
N MET A 129 -1.44 -11.83 5.78
CA MET A 129 -1.71 -10.55 6.44
C MET A 129 -3.20 -10.23 6.57
N GLN A 130 -4.09 -11.06 6.02
CA GLN A 130 -5.54 -10.79 5.99
C GLN A 130 -6.18 -10.56 7.37
N GLY A 131 -5.61 -11.17 8.41
CA GLY A 131 -6.12 -11.08 9.79
C GLY A 131 -5.41 -10.03 10.64
N THR A 132 -4.33 -9.43 10.13
CA THR A 132 -3.50 -8.50 10.88
C THR A 132 -4.00 -7.08 10.68
N LYS A 133 -4.19 -6.36 11.77
CA LYS A 133 -4.56 -4.94 11.79
C LYS A 133 -3.72 -4.24 12.83
N LEU A 134 -3.06 -3.14 12.45
CA LEU A 134 -2.26 -2.37 13.39
C LEU A 134 -3.00 -1.10 13.78
N ASN A 135 -2.97 -0.78 15.07
CA ASN A 135 -3.58 0.43 15.64
C ASN A 135 -2.48 1.40 16.08
N PHE A 136 -2.63 2.65 15.68
CA PHE A 136 -1.73 3.76 15.96
C PHE A 136 -2.49 4.90 16.63
N LYS A 137 -1.77 5.75 17.36
CA LYS A 137 -2.33 6.93 18.03
C LYS A 137 -2.44 8.11 17.07
N SER A 138 -1.43 8.30 16.21
CA SER A 138 -1.36 9.40 15.26
C SER A 138 -1.24 8.89 13.81
N LYS A 139 -1.49 9.79 12.86
CA LYS A 139 -1.31 9.51 11.42
C LYS A 139 0.17 9.37 11.10
N GLU A 140 0.97 10.24 11.69
CA GLU A 140 2.41 10.37 11.48
C GLU A 140 3.13 9.11 11.95
N ASP A 141 2.73 8.52 13.08
CA ASP A 141 3.30 7.26 13.57
C ASP A 141 3.03 6.10 12.60
N ALA A 142 1.83 6.04 12.02
CA ALA A 142 1.46 5.02 11.05
C ALA A 142 2.26 5.17 9.75
N ILE A 143 2.43 6.41 9.26
CA ILE A 143 3.24 6.71 8.08
C ILE A 143 4.70 6.34 8.32
N HIS A 144 5.28 6.78 9.43
CA HIS A 144 6.66 6.47 9.77
C HIS A 144 6.91 4.96 9.92
N PHE A 145 5.94 4.21 10.46
CA PHE A 145 6.01 2.75 10.50
C PHE A 145 6.01 2.14 9.09
N ALA A 146 5.11 2.58 8.21
CA ALA A 146 5.04 2.08 6.83
C ALA A 146 6.33 2.40 6.05
N GLU A 147 6.87 3.61 6.19
CA GLU A 147 8.11 4.04 5.54
C GLU A 147 9.32 3.25 6.03
N LYS A 148 9.43 3.00 7.34
CA LYS A 148 10.52 2.21 7.93
C LYS A 148 10.53 0.75 7.46
N GLN A 149 9.36 0.20 7.14
CA GLN A 149 9.21 -1.17 6.62
C GLN A 149 9.25 -1.23 5.08
N GLY A 150 9.21 -0.09 4.40
CA GLY A 150 9.18 -0.02 2.94
C GLY A 150 7.85 -0.43 2.32
N TYR A 151 6.74 -0.26 3.04
CA TYR A 151 5.41 -0.50 2.49
C TYR A 151 4.93 0.71 1.69
N GLU A 152 4.41 0.47 0.47
CA GLU A 152 3.66 1.50 -0.26
C GLU A 152 2.37 1.80 0.52
N TYR A 153 2.07 3.06 0.79
CA TYR A 153 0.90 3.41 1.61
C TYR A 153 -0.03 4.41 0.92
N PHE A 154 -1.31 4.31 1.26
CA PHE A 154 -2.36 5.26 0.91
C PHE A 154 -3.03 5.75 2.18
N VAL A 155 -3.03 7.07 2.40
CA VAL A 155 -3.70 7.68 3.55
C VAL A 155 -5.10 8.11 3.14
N GLN A 156 -6.10 7.58 3.84
CA GLN A 156 -7.46 8.07 3.76
C GLN A 156 -7.77 8.97 4.95
N GLU A 157 -8.10 10.22 4.66
CA GLU A 157 -8.47 11.18 5.70
C GLU A 157 -9.86 10.88 6.29
N PRO A 158 -10.04 11.04 7.61
CA PRO A 158 -11.32 10.81 8.27
C PRO A 158 -12.36 11.84 7.81
N GLN A 159 -13.54 11.35 7.41
CA GLN A 159 -14.67 12.21 7.10
C GLN A 159 -15.43 12.58 8.37
N SER A 160 -15.15 13.76 8.92
CA SER A 160 -15.82 14.24 10.13
C SER A 160 -17.23 14.77 9.85
N ARG A 161 -18.16 14.51 10.77
CA ARG A 161 -19.54 15.02 10.66
C ARG A 161 -19.57 16.51 11.00
N ARG A 162 -20.08 17.33 10.08
CA ARG A 162 -20.41 18.74 10.37
C ARG A 162 -21.54 18.84 11.40
N ILE A 163 -21.25 19.35 12.59
CA ILE A 163 -22.26 19.64 13.62
C ILE A 163 -23.08 20.84 13.17
N ARG A 164 -24.40 20.66 13.02
CA ARG A 164 -25.34 21.74 12.69
C ARG A 164 -26.11 22.10 13.96
N PRO A 165 -26.37 23.39 14.25
CA PRO A 165 -27.17 23.78 15.40
C PRO A 165 -28.58 23.22 15.25
N LYS A 166 -29.04 22.46 16.24
CA LYS A 166 -30.37 21.87 16.30
C LYS A 166 -31.11 22.49 17.48
N ALA A 167 -32.19 23.24 17.19
CA ALA A 167 -33.07 23.78 18.21
C ALA A 167 -34.43 23.08 18.14
N TYR A 168 -34.94 22.58 19.27
CA TYR A 168 -36.23 21.90 19.33
C TYR A 168 -37.40 22.83 18.96
N ALA A 169 -37.28 24.12 19.27
CA ALA A 169 -38.24 25.17 18.89
C ALA A 169 -38.47 25.24 17.37
N ASN A 170 -37.49 24.86 16.55
CA ASN A 170 -37.61 24.88 15.09
C ASN A 170 -38.69 23.92 14.57
N ASN A 171 -39.14 22.96 15.40
CA ASN A 171 -40.22 22.06 15.05
C ASN A 171 -41.58 22.79 14.95
N PHE A 172 -41.76 23.91 15.66
CA PHE A 172 -43.05 24.60 15.84
C PHE A 172 -43.09 26.03 15.26
N LEU A 173 -42.19 26.36 14.34
CA LEU A 173 -42.16 27.69 13.72
C LEU A 173 -43.44 27.96 12.91
N TYR A 174 -43.99 29.15 13.08
CA TYR A 174 -45.12 29.64 12.30
C TYR A 174 -44.73 29.79 10.82
N SER A 175 -45.57 29.27 9.91
CA SER A 175 -45.44 29.50 8.47
C SER A 175 -46.64 30.31 8.00
N PRO A 176 -46.44 31.53 7.47
CA PRO A 176 -47.53 32.33 6.90
C PRO A 176 -48.05 31.75 5.56
N LYS A 177 -47.28 30.87 4.93
CA LYS A 177 -47.64 30.20 3.66
C LYS A 177 -48.17 28.79 3.93
N LYS A 178 -48.78 28.17 2.90
CA LYS A 178 -49.18 26.76 2.91
C LYS A 178 -48.01 25.88 3.39
N LEU A 179 -48.29 25.04 4.38
CA LEU A 179 -47.29 24.16 5.00
C LEU A 179 -46.68 23.21 3.95
N LYS A 180 -45.35 23.08 3.96
CA LYS A 180 -44.61 22.18 3.05
C LYS A 180 -44.84 20.71 3.38
N HIS A 181 -44.84 20.40 4.68
CA HIS A 181 -45.11 19.08 5.23
C HIS A 181 -45.65 19.21 6.65
N ILE A 182 -46.43 18.24 7.07
CA ILE A 182 -46.91 18.13 8.46
C ILE A 182 -45.83 17.40 9.25
N ARG A 183 -45.29 18.03 10.29
CA ARG A 183 -44.25 17.41 11.14
C ARG A 183 -44.92 16.48 12.16
N THR A 184 -44.56 15.20 12.12
CA THR A 184 -44.86 14.23 13.18
C THR A 184 -43.71 14.16 14.19
N LYS A 185 -43.95 13.55 15.35
CA LYS A 185 -42.93 13.27 16.37
C LYS A 185 -42.19 11.99 16.06
#